data_AF-A0A2E4HNL7-F1
#
_entry.id   AF-A0A2E4HNL7-F1
#
_cell.length_a   1.000
_cell.length_b   1.000
_cell.length_c   1.000
_cell.angle_alpha   90.00
_cell.angle_beta   90.00
_cell.angle_gamma   90.00
#
_symmetry.space_group_name_H-M   'P 1'
#
loop_
_entity.id
_entity.type
_entity.pdbx_description
1 polymer ?
#
loop_
_entity_poly.entity_id
_entity_poly.type
_entity_poly.pdbx_seq_one_letter_code
_entity_poly.pdbx_strand_id
1 'polypeptide(L)'
;MAKIIRDVDDDILNNIFQLQKDYTSILELNRYPKDKEERISALCTAIIHETIELQSLTSWKWWKQSSTFNQTLAKEELIDIWHFVVQASIELDMSPKDILNEYKRKNKINHMRQKQGY
;
A
#
# COMPACT_ATOMS: atom_id res chain seq x y z
N MET A 1 8.49 -29.72 -28.21
CA MET A 1 7.76 -28.46 -27.88
C MET A 1 7.29 -28.57 -26.44
N ALA A 2 8.02 -27.94 -25.52
CA ALA A 2 7.61 -27.92 -24.11
C ALA A 2 6.55 -26.84 -23.92
N LYS A 3 5.39 -27.25 -23.43
CA LYS A 3 4.26 -26.40 -23.07
C LYS A 3 4.74 -25.51 -21.91
N ILE A 4 4.95 -24.23 -22.17
CA ILE A 4 5.14 -23.23 -21.12
C ILE A 4 3.80 -23.14 -20.39
N ILE A 5 3.68 -23.85 -19.27
CA ILE A 5 2.70 -23.53 -18.26
C ILE A 5 3.21 -22.22 -17.66
N ARG A 6 2.62 -21.09 -18.07
CA ARG A 6 2.77 -19.85 -17.30
C ARG A 6 1.92 -20.08 -16.06
N ASP A 7 2.56 -20.16 -14.91
CA ASP A 7 1.85 -20.32 -13.66
C ASP A 7 0.94 -19.10 -13.47
N VAL A 8 -0.30 -19.37 -13.08
CA VAL A 8 -1.32 -18.35 -12.80
C VAL A 8 -0.93 -17.48 -11.58
N ASP A 9 0.17 -17.83 -10.89
CA ASP A 9 0.77 -17.14 -9.74
C ASP A 9 1.87 -16.10 -10.08
N ASP A 10 2.25 -15.93 -11.35
CA ASP A 10 3.52 -15.23 -11.71
C ASP A 10 3.51 -13.68 -11.56
N ASP A 11 2.38 -13.03 -11.24
CA ASP A 11 2.33 -11.57 -11.11
C ASP A 11 1.46 -11.06 -9.94
N ILE A 12 1.95 -11.32 -8.72
CA ILE A 12 1.28 -10.98 -7.44
C ILE A 12 0.81 -9.52 -7.40
N LEU A 13 1.63 -8.56 -7.85
CA LEU A 13 1.26 -7.14 -7.78
C LEU A 13 0.19 -6.79 -8.80
N ASN A 14 0.21 -7.38 -10.00
CA ASN A 14 -0.91 -7.23 -10.94
C ASN A 14 -2.20 -7.84 -10.38
N ASN A 15 -2.13 -8.98 -9.69
CA ASN A 15 -3.28 -9.57 -9.01
C ASN A 15 -3.85 -8.64 -7.93
N ILE A 16 -3.01 -8.04 -7.09
CA ILE A 16 -3.44 -7.06 -6.08
C ILE A 16 -4.13 -5.86 -6.73
N PHE A 17 -3.56 -5.32 -7.82
CA PHE A 17 -4.15 -4.21 -8.55
C PHE A 17 -5.50 -4.57 -9.16
N GLN A 18 -5.64 -5.79 -9.70
CA GLN A 18 -6.90 -6.25 -10.26
C GLN A 18 -7.97 -6.38 -9.17
N LEU A 19 -7.64 -7.02 -8.04
CA LEU A 19 -8.55 -7.13 -6.89
C LEU A 19 -9.01 -5.75 -6.39
N GLN A 20 -8.09 -4.77 -6.31
CA GLN A 20 -8.44 -3.42 -5.92
C GLN A 20 -9.39 -2.75 -6.92
N LYS A 21 -9.13 -2.87 -8.23
CA LYS A 21 -10.00 -2.29 -9.26
C LYS A 21 -11.39 -2.91 -9.24
N ASP A 22 -11.47 -4.23 -9.10
CA ASP A 22 -12.73 -4.97 -9.02
C ASP A 22 -13.53 -4.52 -7.79
N TYR A 23 -12.87 -4.40 -6.62
CA TYR A 23 -13.50 -3.88 -5.41
C TYR A 23 -13.96 -2.43 -5.57
N THR A 24 -13.11 -1.53 -6.07
CA THR A 24 -13.48 -0.12 -6.24
C THR A 24 -14.63 0.06 -7.25
N SER A 25 -14.76 -0.84 -8.24
CA SER A 25 -15.83 -0.78 -9.25
C SER A 25 -17.24 -1.00 -8.68
N ILE A 26 -17.37 -1.66 -7.53
CA ILE A 26 -18.64 -1.94 -6.87
C ILE A 26 -18.97 -0.96 -5.74
N LEU A 27 -18.06 -0.03 -5.40
CA LEU A 27 -18.26 0.92 -4.33
C LEU A 27 -19.14 2.10 -4.75
N GLU A 28 -20.03 2.52 -3.86
CA GLU A 28 -20.77 3.79 -4.01
C GLU A 28 -19.88 4.97 -3.61
N LEU A 29 -19.16 5.52 -4.58
CA LEU A 29 -18.17 6.59 -4.37
C LEU A 29 -18.76 8.01 -4.38
N ASN A 30 -20.02 8.17 -3.96
CA ASN A 30 -20.73 9.46 -3.97
C ASN A 30 -20.03 10.55 -3.12
N ARG A 31 -19.28 10.14 -2.09
CA ARG A 31 -18.49 11.02 -1.21
C ARG A 31 -17.01 11.08 -1.58
N TYR A 32 -16.58 10.27 -2.54
CA TYR A 32 -15.19 10.28 -2.97
C TYR A 32 -14.95 11.53 -3.83
N PRO A 33 -13.84 12.27 -3.63
CA PRO A 33 -13.61 13.49 -4.38
C PRO A 33 -13.55 13.23 -5.90
N LYS A 34 -13.92 14.24 -6.70
CA LYS A 34 -13.87 14.14 -8.16
C LYS A 34 -12.51 14.53 -8.72
N ASP A 35 -11.88 15.52 -8.08
CA ASP A 35 -10.56 15.97 -8.46
C ASP A 35 -9.48 14.95 -8.05
N LYS A 36 -8.40 14.85 -8.84
CA LYS A 36 -7.32 13.89 -8.56
C LYS A 36 -6.53 14.27 -7.32
N GLU A 37 -6.19 15.55 -7.15
CA GLU A 37 -5.44 16.02 -5.98
C GLU A 37 -6.23 15.82 -4.69
N GLU A 38 -7.53 16.14 -4.72
CA GLU A 38 -8.42 15.90 -3.58
C GLU A 38 -8.54 14.42 -3.23
N ARG A 39 -8.60 13.53 -4.23
CA ARG A 39 -8.61 12.06 -4.02
C ARG A 39 -7.34 11.57 -3.34
N ILE A 40 -6.18 12.06 -3.78
CA ILE A 40 -4.90 11.73 -3.15
C ILE A 40 -4.86 12.23 -1.71
N SER A 41 -5.31 13.45 -1.44
CA SER A 41 -5.41 13.98 -0.08
C SER A 41 -6.31 13.13 0.84
N ALA A 42 -7.47 12.70 0.32
CA ALA A 42 -8.39 11.82 1.04
C ALA A 42 -7.77 10.44 1.34
N LEU A 43 -7.06 9.85 0.37
CA LEU A 43 -6.37 8.57 0.55
C LEU A 43 -5.20 8.66 1.53
N CYS A 44 -4.42 9.77 1.49
CA CYS A 44 -3.40 10.04 2.51
C CYS A 44 -4.01 10.09 3.91
N THR A 45 -5.19 10.72 4.04
CA THR A 45 -5.92 10.75 5.32
C THR A 45 -6.29 9.33 5.75
N ALA A 46 -6.86 8.51 4.86
CA ALA A 46 -7.19 7.12 5.18
C ALA A 46 -5.95 6.31 5.63
N ILE A 47 -4.84 6.40 4.89
CA ILE A 47 -3.55 5.75 5.26
C ILE A 47 -3.08 6.17 6.66
N ILE A 48 -3.19 7.45 7.01
CA ILE A 48 -2.80 7.96 8.33
C ILE A 48 -3.68 7.31 9.42
N HIS A 49 -4.98 7.23 9.19
CA HIS A 49 -5.90 6.64 10.15
C HIS A 49 -5.64 5.14 10.34
N GLU A 50 -5.49 4.35 9.28
CA GLU A 50 -5.13 2.92 9.41
C GLU A 50 -3.75 2.70 10.05
N THR A 51 -2.81 3.63 9.83
CA THR A 51 -1.51 3.61 10.53
C THR A 51 -1.68 3.85 12.03
N ILE A 52 -2.62 4.69 12.44
CA ILE A 52 -2.96 4.91 13.85
C ILE A 52 -3.62 3.66 14.45
N GLU A 53 -4.49 2.97 13.70
CA GLU A 53 -5.12 1.71 14.12
C GLU A 53 -4.06 0.62 14.33
N LEU A 54 -3.15 0.43 13.37
CA LEU A 54 -1.99 -0.46 13.50
C LEU A 54 -1.11 -0.09 14.70
N GLN A 55 -0.79 1.19 14.90
CA GLN A 55 -0.02 1.64 16.08
C GLN A 55 -0.76 1.32 17.38
N SER A 56 -2.09 1.45 17.41
CA SER A 56 -2.90 1.21 18.60
C SER A 56 -2.82 -0.23 19.11
N LEU A 57 -2.51 -1.18 18.22
CA LEU A 57 -2.28 -2.60 18.55
C LEU A 57 -0.92 -2.86 19.20
N THR A 58 -0.03 -1.86 19.20
CA THR A 58 1.29 -1.93 19.85
C THR A 58 1.26 -1.32 21.25
N SER A 59 2.28 -1.62 22.05
CA SER A 59 2.50 -0.93 23.34
C SER A 59 3.12 0.47 23.16
N TRP A 60 2.52 1.31 22.31
CA TRP A 60 3.08 2.63 21.95
C TRP A 60 3.14 3.62 23.12
N LYS A 61 2.22 3.48 24.10
CA LYS A 61 2.25 4.25 25.35
C LYS A 61 3.33 3.67 26.25
N TRP A 62 4.57 4.10 26.01
CA TRP A 62 5.74 3.62 26.75
C TRP A 62 5.67 3.83 28.27
N TRP A 63 4.75 4.70 28.74
CA TRP A 63 4.47 4.94 30.16
C TRP A 63 3.36 4.03 30.75
N LYS A 64 2.84 3.06 29.99
CA LYS A 64 1.86 2.05 30.47
C LYS A 64 2.47 0.65 30.46
N GLN A 65 1.87 -0.27 31.22
CA GLN A 65 2.20 -1.69 31.15
C GLN A 65 2.01 -2.21 29.73
N SER A 66 2.99 -2.96 29.23
CA SER A 66 2.93 -3.55 27.90
C SER A 66 1.80 -4.58 27.80
N SER A 67 1.12 -4.57 26.66
CA SER A 67 0.13 -5.57 26.26
C SER A 67 0.77 -6.64 25.38
N THR A 68 0.13 -7.81 25.30
CA THR A 68 0.48 -8.84 24.32
C THR A 68 0.21 -8.32 22.91
N PHE A 69 1.20 -8.40 22.03
CA PHE A 69 1.08 -7.98 20.65
C PHE A 69 0.24 -8.99 19.85
N ASN A 70 -0.92 -8.56 19.34
CA ASN A 70 -1.76 -9.39 18.48
C ASN A 70 -1.30 -9.26 17.03
N GLN A 71 -0.48 -10.21 16.59
CA GLN A 71 0.11 -10.20 15.25
C GLN A 71 -0.94 -10.44 14.14
N THR A 72 -2.06 -11.09 14.43
CA THR A 72 -3.13 -11.32 13.44
C THR A 72 -3.82 -10.01 13.10
N LEU A 73 -4.30 -9.27 14.12
CA LEU A 73 -4.91 -7.96 13.91
C LEU A 73 -3.91 -6.99 13.27
N ALA A 74 -2.65 -7.01 13.69
CA ALA A 74 -1.63 -6.13 13.09
C ALA A 74 -1.38 -6.41 11.61
N LYS A 75 -1.61 -7.64 11.13
CA LYS A 75 -1.55 -7.95 9.70
C LYS A 75 -2.78 -7.42 8.97
N GLU A 76 -3.96 -7.49 9.58
CA GLU A 76 -5.21 -6.96 9.02
C GLU A 76 -5.10 -5.45 8.80
N GLU A 77 -4.73 -4.68 9.83
CA GLU A 77 -4.54 -3.22 9.72
C GLU A 77 -3.46 -2.85 8.68
N LEU A 78 -2.41 -3.68 8.56
CA LEU A 78 -1.40 -3.46 7.53
C LEU A 78 -1.98 -3.66 6.12
N ILE A 79 -2.90 -4.61 5.93
CA ILE A 79 -3.58 -4.82 4.64
C ILE A 79 -4.54 -3.66 4.35
N ASP A 80 -5.18 -3.07 5.35
CA ASP A 80 -6.02 -1.87 5.16
C ASP A 80 -5.18 -0.67 4.68
N ILE A 81 -3.97 -0.48 5.23
CA ILE A 81 -3.00 0.48 4.69
C ILE A 81 -2.68 0.16 3.22
N TRP A 82 -2.45 -1.11 2.87
CA TRP A 82 -2.14 -1.52 1.51
C TRP A 82 -3.27 -1.22 0.52
N HIS A 83 -4.54 -1.41 0.91
CA HIS A 83 -5.69 -1.06 0.08
C HIS A 83 -5.63 0.42 -0.35
N PHE A 84 -5.36 1.33 0.59
CA PHE A 84 -5.28 2.75 0.28
C PHE A 84 -4.01 3.13 -0.50
N VAL A 85 -2.87 2.48 -0.26
CA VAL A 85 -1.64 2.68 -1.06
C VAL A 85 -1.81 2.23 -2.51
N VAL A 86 -2.46 1.08 -2.73
CA VAL A 86 -2.75 0.56 -4.07
C VAL A 86 -3.75 1.47 -4.77
N GLN A 87 -4.83 1.88 -4.09
CA GLN A 87 -5.79 2.84 -4.66
C GLN A 87 -5.09 4.16 -5.02
N ALA A 88 -4.22 4.71 -4.16
CA ALA A 88 -3.48 5.94 -4.47
C ALA A 88 -2.56 5.77 -5.69
N SER A 89 -1.96 4.61 -5.86
CA SER A 89 -1.17 4.28 -7.05
C SER A 89 -2.02 4.28 -8.32
N ILE A 90 -3.24 3.72 -8.25
CA ILE A 90 -4.21 3.74 -9.36
C ILE A 90 -4.63 5.18 -9.69
N GLU A 91 -4.91 6.02 -8.68
CA GLU A 91 -5.28 7.43 -8.88
C GLU A 91 -4.16 8.28 -9.50
N LEU A 92 -2.90 7.89 -9.27
CA LEU A 92 -1.71 8.48 -9.90
C LEU A 92 -1.40 7.88 -11.28
N ASP A 93 -2.30 7.07 -11.84
CA ASP A 93 -2.14 6.38 -13.12
C ASP A 93 -0.89 5.46 -13.18
N MET A 94 -0.45 4.93 -12.03
CA MET A 94 0.70 4.03 -11.96
C MET A 94 0.28 2.59 -12.24
N SER A 95 1.00 1.91 -13.14
CA SER A 95 0.92 0.45 -13.25
C SER A 95 1.83 -0.24 -12.21
N PRO A 96 1.62 -1.54 -11.93
CA PRO A 96 2.56 -2.35 -11.16
C PRO A 96 4.02 -2.26 -11.64
N LYS A 97 4.21 -2.16 -12.97
CA LYS A 97 5.53 -1.97 -13.57
C LYS A 97 6.11 -0.59 -13.25
N ASP A 98 5.31 0.45 -13.24
CA ASP A 98 5.74 1.81 -12.89
C ASP A 98 6.16 1.88 -11.42
N ILE A 99 5.44 1.22 -10.52
CA ILE A 99 5.84 1.08 -9.12
C ILE A 99 7.23 0.45 -9.01
N LEU A 100 7.45 -0.70 -9.69
CA LEU A 100 8.73 -1.38 -9.63
C LEU A 100 9.87 -0.50 -10.18
N ASN A 101 9.62 0.22 -11.26
CA ASN A 101 10.61 1.12 -11.87
C ASN A 101 10.94 2.29 -10.93
N GLU A 102 9.94 2.95 -10.37
CA GLU A 102 10.13 4.05 -9.42
C GLU A 102 10.81 3.59 -8.13
N TYR A 103 10.45 2.41 -7.62
CA TYR A 103 11.11 1.80 -6.47
C TYR A 103 12.59 1.56 -6.75
N LYS A 104 12.94 0.93 -7.88
CA LYS A 104 14.34 0.71 -8.30
C LYS A 104 15.11 2.02 -8.43
N ARG A 105 14.50 3.04 -9.03
CA ARG A 105 15.08 4.37 -9.19
C ARG A 105 15.38 5.01 -7.83
N LYS A 106 14.41 5.02 -6.92
CA LYS A 106 14.57 5.57 -5.57
C LYS A 106 15.59 4.80 -4.75
N ASN A 107 15.57 3.47 -4.82
CA ASN A 107 16.52 2.60 -4.15
C ASN A 107 17.96 2.88 -4.60
N LYS A 108 18.21 3.04 -5.91
CA LYS A 108 19.52 3.45 -6.43
C LYS A 108 19.96 4.80 -5.89
N ILE A 109 19.07 5.80 -5.86
CA ILE A 109 19.35 7.13 -5.31
C ILE A 109 19.73 7.04 -3.82
N ASN A 110 18.99 6.28 -3.02
CA ASN A 110 19.27 6.12 -1.60
C ASN A 110 20.63 5.44 -1.33
N HIS A 111 21.00 4.43 -2.12
CA HIS A 111 22.33 3.81 -2.05
C HIS A 111 23.44 4.79 -2.43
N MET A 112 23.23 5.64 -3.45
CA MET A 112 24.21 6.67 -3.82
C MET A 112 24.40 7.69 -2.69
N ARG A 113 23.33 8.10 -2.01
CA ARG A 113 23.39 9.03 -0.86
C ARG A 113 24.23 8.45 0.28
N GLN A 114 24.01 7.20 0.65
CA GLN A 114 24.80 6.53 1.70
C GLN A 114 26.28 6.39 1.32
N LYS A 115 26.61 6.10 0.05
CA LYS A 115 28.01 6.05 -0.42
C LYS A 115 28.70 7.42 -0.43
N GLN A 116 27.95 8.52 -0.48
CA GLN A 116 28.46 9.88 -0.52
C GLN A 116 28.51 10.56 0.85
N GLY A 117 28.29 9.80 1.94
CA GLY A 117 28.47 10.30 3.31
C GLY A 117 27.22 10.90 3.95
N TYR A 118 26.03 10.47 3.54
CA TYR A 118 24.83 10.60 4.37
C TYR A 118 24.81 9.54 5.47
#